data_AF-A0A150XU60-F1
#
_entry.id   AF-A0A150XU60-F1
#
_cell.length_a   1.000
_cell.length_b   1.000
_cell.length_c   1.000
_cell.angle_alpha   90.00
_cell.angle_beta   90.00
_cell.angle_gamma   90.00
#
_symmetry.space_group_name_H-M   'P 1'
#
loop_
_entity.id
_entity.type
_entity.pdbx_description
1 polymer ?
#
loop_
_entity_poly.entity_id
_entity_poly.type
_entity_poly.pdbx_seq_one_letter_code
_entity_poly.pdbx_strand_id
1 'polypeptide(L)'
;MKLPSLVKKPNYQRYDIKPRYYDPVKEDIENRTSRIKAELGLSDDANLDAGYRSQIEGSFRKNMKHAKNGVDQTIMIRLIIFVILVLFVGGFVYIGKDIFYLALLYVPYLIWKKMRK
;
A
#
# COMPACT_ATOMS: atom_id res chain seq x y z
N MET A 1 -33.02 5.43 15.65
CA MET A 1 -32.76 6.69 14.92
C MET A 1 -31.40 6.59 14.24
N LYS A 2 -31.29 6.83 12.94
CA LYS A 2 -29.99 6.82 12.23
C LYS A 2 -29.32 8.18 12.43
N LEU A 3 -28.14 8.20 13.06
CA LEU A 3 -27.33 9.40 13.22
C LEU A 3 -26.83 9.89 11.85
N PRO A 4 -26.87 11.21 11.56
CA PRO A 4 -26.33 11.73 10.31
C PRO A 4 -24.81 11.55 10.27
N SER A 5 -24.32 10.83 9.26
CA SER A 5 -22.89 10.61 9.03
C SER A 5 -22.27 11.87 8.41
N LEU A 6 -21.29 12.47 9.09
CA LEU A 6 -20.50 13.60 8.59
C LEU A 6 -19.54 13.22 7.46
N VAL A 7 -19.35 11.92 7.21
CA VAL A 7 -18.47 11.40 6.15
C VAL A 7 -19.33 10.69 5.10
N LYS A 8 -19.24 11.15 3.85
CA LYS A 8 -19.87 10.48 2.70
C LYS A 8 -19.18 9.14 2.48
N LYS A 9 -19.89 8.03 2.72
CA LYS A 9 -19.37 6.70 2.36
C LYS A 9 -19.23 6.63 0.83
N PRO A 10 -18.08 6.23 0.29
CA PRO A 10 -17.96 6.00 -1.15
C PRO A 10 -18.89 4.85 -1.53
N ASN A 11 -19.63 5.03 -2.63
CA ASN A 11 -20.36 3.91 -3.23
C ASN A 11 -19.36 2.93 -3.84
N TYR A 12 -19.69 1.64 -3.83
CA TYR A 12 -18.90 0.63 -4.52
C TYR A 12 -18.82 0.95 -6.02
N GLN A 13 -17.66 0.68 -6.62
CA GLN A 13 -17.47 0.87 -8.05
C GLN A 13 -18.32 -0.14 -8.82
N ARG A 14 -19.21 0.37 -9.69
CA ARG A 14 -20.00 -0.46 -10.60
C ARG A 14 -19.22 -0.61 -11.89
N TYR A 15 -18.87 -1.84 -12.25
CA TYR A 15 -18.21 -2.13 -13.51
C TYR A 15 -19.27 -2.42 -14.58
N ASP A 16 -19.28 -1.65 -15.66
CA ASP A 16 -20.07 -1.96 -16.87
C ASP A 16 -19.25 -2.88 -17.77
N ILE A 17 -19.25 -4.18 -17.45
CA ILE A 17 -18.56 -5.19 -18.25
C ILE A 17 -19.53 -5.63 -19.35
N LYS A 18 -19.29 -5.13 -20.57
CA LYS A 18 -20.00 -5.63 -21.76
C LYS A 18 -19.45 -7.02 -22.10
N PRO A 19 -20.28 -8.07 -22.12
CA PRO A 19 -19.84 -9.38 -22.55
C PRO A 19 -19.41 -9.31 -24.02
N ARG A 20 -18.19 -9.73 -24.32
CA ARG A 20 -17.76 -10.01 -25.70
C ARG A 20 -17.98 -11.50 -25.96
N TYR A 21 -18.62 -11.79 -27.08
CA TYR A 21 -18.67 -13.16 -27.60
C TYR A 21 -17.35 -13.49 -28.30
N TYR A 22 -16.86 -14.68 -28.03
CA TYR A 22 -15.73 -15.26 -28.73
C TYR A 22 -16.12 -15.59 -30.17
N ASP A 23 -15.31 -15.15 -31.11
CA ASP A 23 -15.43 -15.50 -32.53
C ASP A 23 -14.11 -16.15 -32.96
N PRO A 24 -14.10 -17.48 -33.21
CA PRO A 24 -12.87 -18.21 -33.49
C PRO A 24 -12.18 -17.72 -34.75
N VAL A 25 -12.94 -17.28 -35.75
CA VAL A 25 -12.37 -16.84 -37.04
C VAL A 25 -11.68 -15.50 -36.87
N LYS A 26 -12.33 -14.58 -36.14
CA LYS A 26 -11.78 -13.25 -35.86
C LYS A 26 -10.48 -13.34 -35.08
N GLU A 27 -10.43 -14.14 -34.01
CA GLU A 27 -9.22 -14.27 -33.20
C GLU A 27 -8.08 -14.95 -33.95
N ASP A 28 -8.35 -15.96 -34.78
CA ASP A 28 -7.31 -16.61 -35.59
C ASP A 28 -6.69 -15.64 -36.60
N ILE A 29 -7.50 -14.79 -37.23
CA ILE A 29 -7.03 -13.76 -38.16
C ILE A 29 -6.23 -12.68 -37.42
N GLU A 30 -6.69 -12.23 -36.25
CA GLU A 30 -5.99 -11.24 -35.42
C GLU A 30 -4.64 -11.77 -34.91
N ASN A 31 -4.58 -13.05 -34.52
CA ASN A 31 -3.35 -13.72 -34.11
C ASN A 31 -2.35 -13.90 -35.28
N ARG A 32 -2.83 -14.22 -36.48
CA ARG A 32 -1.96 -14.35 -37.66
C ARG A 32 -1.44 -13.01 -38.14
N THR A 33 -2.32 -12.00 -38.21
CA THR A 33 -1.95 -10.65 -38.64
C THR A 33 -1.01 -9.97 -37.64
N SER A 34 -1.18 -10.17 -36.33
CA SER A 34 -0.25 -9.67 -35.32
C SER A 34 1.15 -10.30 -35.41
N ARG A 35 1.24 -11.62 -35.65
CA ARG A 35 2.52 -12.30 -35.89
C ARG A 35 3.23 -11.76 -37.14
N ILE A 36 2.51 -11.66 -38.25
CA ILE A 36 3.06 -11.14 -39.51
C ILE A 36 3.51 -9.66 -39.34
N LYS A 37 2.72 -8.84 -38.64
CA LYS A 37 3.05 -7.43 -38.37
C LYS A 37 4.30 -7.29 -37.47
N ALA A 38 4.48 -8.19 -36.51
CA ALA A 38 5.68 -8.26 -35.67
C ALA A 38 6.92 -8.71 -36.46
N GLU A 39 6.78 -9.70 -37.34
CA GLU A 39 7.85 -10.19 -38.21
C GLU A 39 8.29 -9.17 -39.25
N LEU A 40 7.36 -8.36 -39.78
CA LEU A 40 7.68 -7.28 -40.74
C LEU A 40 8.33 -6.05 -40.09
N GLY A 41 8.39 -5.97 -38.76
CA GLY A 41 8.88 -4.78 -38.05
C GLY A 41 7.99 -3.54 -38.19
N LEU A 42 6.79 -3.67 -38.79
CA LEU A 42 5.77 -2.61 -38.91
C LEU A 42 4.91 -2.50 -37.65
N SER A 43 5.47 -2.75 -36.47
CA SER A 43 4.78 -2.50 -35.20
C SER A 43 4.69 -0.99 -34.96
N ASP A 44 3.91 -0.29 -35.78
CA ASP A 44 3.59 1.14 -35.67
C ASP A 44 2.46 1.39 -34.65
N ASP A 45 2.02 0.33 -33.96
CA ASP A 45 1.03 0.40 -32.89
C ASP A 45 1.65 -0.02 -31.58
N ALA A 46 2.03 0.98 -30.80
CA ALA A 46 2.26 0.91 -29.36
C ALA A 46 0.99 0.51 -28.56
N ASN A 47 0.00 -0.16 -29.15
CA ASN A 47 -1.34 -0.36 -28.59
C ASN A 47 -1.92 -1.79 -28.68
N LEU A 48 -1.41 -2.69 -29.53
CA LEU A 48 -2.07 -4.01 -29.73
C LEU A 48 -1.58 -5.11 -28.77
N ASP A 49 -0.28 -5.16 -28.45
CA ASP A 49 0.27 -6.04 -27.38
C ASP A 49 0.67 -5.24 -26.13
N ALA A 50 0.80 -3.93 -26.29
CA ALA A 50 1.07 -3.01 -25.19
C ALA A 50 -0.09 -2.96 -24.20
N GLY A 51 -1.35 -3.16 -24.58
CA GLY A 51 -2.47 -3.03 -23.63
C GLY A 51 -2.42 -4.04 -22.47
N TYR A 52 -2.21 -5.31 -22.78
CA TYR A 52 -2.13 -6.38 -21.77
C TYR A 52 -0.78 -6.37 -21.05
N ARG A 53 0.32 -6.23 -21.81
CA ARG A 53 1.67 -6.18 -21.26
C ARG A 53 1.94 -4.91 -20.46
N SER A 54 1.39 -3.75 -20.84
CA SER A 54 1.51 -2.49 -20.08
C SER A 54 0.61 -2.41 -18.87
N GLN A 55 -0.56 -3.07 -18.84
CA GLN A 55 -1.33 -3.17 -17.60
C GLN A 55 -0.58 -4.01 -16.57
N ILE A 56 0.01 -5.11 -17.02
CA ILE A 56 0.85 -5.97 -16.19
C ILE A 56 2.11 -5.21 -15.75
N GLU A 57 2.88 -4.63 -16.69
CA GLU A 57 4.10 -3.85 -16.38
C GLU A 57 3.81 -2.60 -15.54
N GLY A 58 2.70 -1.92 -15.77
CA GLY A 58 2.23 -0.77 -15.02
C GLY A 58 1.85 -1.13 -13.59
N SER A 59 1.19 -2.28 -13.38
CA SER A 59 0.87 -2.79 -12.04
C SER A 59 2.14 -3.18 -11.26
N PHE A 60 3.12 -3.81 -11.92
CA PHE A 60 4.41 -4.14 -11.33
C PHE A 60 5.23 -2.89 -11.01
N ARG A 61 5.30 -1.91 -11.91
CA ARG A 61 5.97 -0.61 -11.66
C ARG A 61 5.30 0.17 -10.52
N LYS A 62 3.96 0.16 -10.42
CA LYS A 62 3.22 0.83 -9.33
C LYS A 62 3.52 0.20 -7.97
N ASN A 63 3.55 -1.13 -7.90
CA ASN A 63 3.87 -1.86 -6.67
C ASN A 63 5.36 -1.72 -6.30
N MET A 64 6.27 -1.72 -7.29
CA MET A 64 7.71 -1.57 -7.06
C MET A 64 8.10 -0.15 -6.60
N LYS A 65 7.33 0.88 -6.98
CA LYS A 65 7.48 2.24 -6.41
C LYS A 65 7.10 2.31 -4.93
N HIS A 66 6.11 1.53 -4.49
CA HIS A 66 5.74 1.45 -3.07
C HIS A 66 6.79 0.67 -2.26
N ALA A 67 7.47 -0.32 -2.87
CA ALA A 67 8.56 -1.05 -2.23
C ALA A 67 9.84 -0.21 -1.99
N LYS A 68 10.04 0.88 -2.74
CA LYS A 68 11.20 1.78 -2.58
C LYS A 68 10.99 2.89 -1.54
N ASN A 69 9.75 3.13 -1.11
CA ASN A 69 9.44 4.24 -0.23
C ASN A 69 9.52 3.84 1.24
N GLY A 70 10.75 3.76 1.75
CA GLY A 70 11.08 3.94 3.17
C GLY A 70 10.57 2.87 4.13
N VAL A 71 11.18 2.83 5.31
CA VAL A 71 10.72 1.99 6.42
C VAL A 71 9.27 2.36 6.71
N ASP A 72 8.38 1.37 6.57
CA ASP A 72 6.95 1.52 6.77
C ASP A 72 6.71 2.17 8.15
N GLN A 73 6.07 3.35 8.20
CA GLN A 73 5.91 4.10 9.45
C GLN A 73 5.23 3.26 10.54
N THR A 74 4.35 2.34 10.11
CA THR A 74 3.70 1.35 10.98
C THR A 74 4.69 0.41 11.67
N ILE A 75 5.74 -0.03 10.96
CA ILE A 75 6.80 -0.89 11.51
C ILE A 75 7.61 -0.11 12.54
N MET A 76 7.96 1.14 12.25
CA MET A 76 8.71 1.99 13.17
C MET A 76 7.93 2.26 14.46
N ILE A 77 6.64 2.61 14.35
CA ILE A 77 5.76 2.81 15.52
C ILE A 77 5.60 1.52 16.32
N ARG A 78 5.41 0.38 15.65
CA ARG A 78 5.28 -0.93 16.32
C ARG A 78 6.55 -1.31 17.08
N LEU A 79 7.73 -1.01 16.53
CA LEU A 79 9.02 -1.26 17.17
C LEU A 79 9.19 -0.39 18.42
N ILE A 80 8.85 0.91 18.34
CA ILE A 80 8.90 1.82 19.50
C ILE A 80 7.97 1.34 20.61
N ILE A 81 6.72 0.99 20.29
CA ILE A 81 5.76 0.45 21.27
C ILE A 81 6.31 -0.83 21.91
N PHE A 82 6.89 -1.73 21.12
CA PHE A 82 7.46 -2.97 21.62
C PHE A 82 8.61 -2.72 22.61
N VAL A 83 9.54 -1.82 22.28
CA VAL A 83 10.66 -1.46 23.17
C VAL A 83 10.15 -0.86 24.48
N ILE A 84 9.18 0.06 24.42
CA ILE A 84 8.57 0.65 25.62
C ILE A 84 7.92 -0.43 26.49
N LEU A 85 7.21 -1.37 25.88
CA LEU A 85 6.53 -2.45 26.61
C LEU A 85 7.55 -3.38 27.29
N VAL A 86 8.61 -3.77 26.59
CA VAL A 86 9.68 -4.61 27.16
C VAL A 86 10.36 -3.90 28.34
N LEU A 87 10.64 -2.59 28.22
CA LEU A 87 11.21 -1.81 29.32
C LEU A 87 10.26 -1.69 30.50
N PHE A 88 8.95 -1.55 30.26
CA PHE A 88 7.95 -1.51 31.31
C PHE A 88 7.80 -2.84 32.04
N VAL A 89 7.70 -3.94 31.29
CA VAL A 89 7.56 -5.29 31.86
C VAL A 89 8.84 -5.69 32.60
N GLY A 90 10.01 -5.48 31.98
CA GLY A 90 11.30 -5.74 32.63
C GLY A 90 11.49 -4.86 33.86
N GLY A 91 11.22 -3.56 33.76
CA GLY A 91 11.29 -2.63 34.88
C GLY A 91 10.34 -3.01 36.03
N PHE A 92 9.13 -3.45 35.71
CA PHE A 92 8.17 -3.93 36.72
C PHE A 92 8.67 -5.16 37.47
N VAL A 93 9.32 -6.12 36.79
CA VAL A 93 9.84 -7.33 37.44
C VAL A 93 10.99 -7.02 38.40
N TYR A 94 11.88 -6.09 38.05
CA TYR A 94 13.07 -5.79 38.86
C TYR A 94 12.84 -4.72 39.94
N ILE A 95 12.06 -3.69 39.64
CA ILE A 95 11.86 -2.50 40.50
C ILE A 95 10.43 -2.43 41.06
N GLY A 96 9.51 -3.27 40.58
CA GLY A 96 8.13 -3.29 41.06
C GLY A 96 7.35 -2.05 40.62
N LYS A 97 6.48 -1.57 41.52
CA LYS A 97 5.61 -0.41 41.26
C LYS A 97 6.38 0.90 41.08
N ASP A 98 7.63 0.96 41.54
CA ASP A 98 8.37 2.23 41.58
C ASP A 98 8.79 2.72 40.18
N ILE A 99 8.79 1.81 39.19
CA ILE A 99 9.00 2.12 37.78
C ILE A 99 7.94 3.11 37.25
N PHE A 100 6.70 3.03 37.75
CA PHE A 100 5.61 3.91 37.34
C PHE A 100 5.82 5.32 37.87
N TYR A 101 6.32 5.47 39.11
CA TYR A 101 6.60 6.79 39.68
C TYR A 101 7.78 7.46 38.96
N LEU A 102 8.82 6.69 38.62
CA LEU A 102 9.95 7.21 37.85
C LEU A 102 9.53 7.65 36.45
N ALA A 103 8.71 6.86 35.75
CA ALA A 103 8.16 7.24 34.45
C ALA A 103 7.28 8.50 34.55
N LEU A 104 6.43 8.57 35.58
CA LEU A 104 5.53 9.70 35.82
C LEU A 104 6.28 10.99 36.13
N LEU A 105 7.47 10.94 36.74
CA LEU A 105 8.30 12.12 36.99
C LEU A 105 9.15 12.47 35.76
N TYR A 106 9.72 11.47 35.09
CA TYR A 106 10.65 11.64 33.98
C TYR A 106 10.00 12.20 32.71
N VAL A 107 8.79 11.74 32.35
CA VAL A 107 8.06 12.20 31.17
C VAL A 107 7.73 13.71 31.22
N PRO A 108 7.09 14.25 32.27
CA PRO A 108 6.82 15.68 32.36
C PRO A 108 8.09 16.52 32.47
N TYR A 109 9.15 16.01 33.10
CA TYR A 109 10.46 16.69 33.11
C TYR A 109 11.02 16.85 31.69
N LEU A 110 10.95 15.81 30.85
CA LEU A 110 11.38 15.88 29.45
C LEU A 110 10.52 16.84 28.62
N ILE A 111 9.20 16.82 28.81
CA ILE A 111 8.27 17.75 28.14
C ILE A 111 8.59 19.19 28.54
N TRP A 112 8.79 19.46 29.82
CA TRP A 112 9.15 20.78 30.32
C TRP A 112 10.49 21.26 29.76
N LYS A 113 11.51 20.39 29.74
CA LYS A 113 12.81 20.70 29.13
C LYS A 113 12.69 21.00 27.63
N LYS A 114 11.81 20.29 26.92
CA LYS A 114 11.54 20.53 25.49
C LYS A 114 10.81 21.85 25.26
N MET A 115 9.88 22.24 26.12
CA MET A 115 9.16 23.52 25.98
C MET A 115 9.99 24.74 26.38
N ARG A 116 11.04 24.56 27.20
CA ARG A 116 11.98 25.62 27.58
C ARG A 116 13.14 25.81 26.59
N LYS A 117 13.21 25.00 25.53
CA LYS A 117 14.24 25.06 24.49
C LYS A 117 13.60 25.47 23.18
#